data_AF-A0A8T5JTM3-F1
#
_entry.id   AF-A0A8T5JTM3-F1
#
_cell.length_a   1.000
_cell.length_b   1.000
_cell.length_c   1.000
_cell.angle_alpha   90.00
_cell.angle_beta   90.00
_cell.angle_gamma   90.00
#
_symmetry.space_group_name_H-M   'P 1'
#
loop_
_entity.id
_entity.type
_entity.pdbx_description
1 polymer ?
#
loop_
_entity_poly.entity_id
_entity_poly.type
_entity_poly.pdbx_seq_one_letter_code
_entity_poly.pdbx_strand_id
1 'polypeptide(L)' 'MVGIAMNVFNSFEHLEPRCPKCNSKIDYGVTTEYNDDADTHVCLSCGQHL' A
#
# COMPACT_ATOMS: atom_id res chain seq x y z
N MET A 1 9.05 -40.51 7.03
CA MET A 1 8.19 -39.32 7.24
C MET A 1 9.05 -38.09 7.00
N VAL A 2 9.08 -37.57 5.78
CA VAL A 2 9.81 -36.35 5.45
C VAL A 2 8.78 -35.22 5.43
N GLY A 3 8.65 -34.52 6.55
CA GLY A 3 7.80 -33.36 6.69
C GLY A 3 8.43 -32.19 5.93
N ILE A 4 8.00 -32.01 4.68
CA ILE A 4 8.28 -30.79 3.93
C ILE A 4 7.33 -29.75 4.50
N ALA A 5 7.78 -29.02 5.52
CA ALA A 5 7.13 -27.78 5.94
C ALA A 5 7.24 -26.83 4.74
N MET A 6 6.15 -26.73 3.98
CA MET A 6 6.01 -25.76 2.92
C MET A 6 6.16 -24.40 3.57
N ASN A 7 7.33 -23.77 3.38
CA ASN A 7 7.49 -22.34 3.58
C ASN A 7 6.58 -21.66 2.55
N VAL A 8 5.31 -21.54 2.90
CA VAL A 8 4.37 -20.64 2.25
C VAL A 8 4.92 -19.25 2.54
N PHE A 9 5.71 -18.77 1.60
CA PHE A 9 6.22 -17.41 1.57
C PHE A 9 5.10 -16.47 1.98
N ASN A 10 5.37 -15.68 3.02
CA ASN A 10 4.54 -14.62 3.60
C ASN A 10 4.28 -13.53 2.55
N SER A 11 3.59 -13.89 1.47
CA SER A 11 3.40 -13.07 0.27
C SER A 11 2.18 -12.15 0.43
N PHE A 12 1.41 -12.34 1.49
CA PHE A 12 0.20 -11.58 1.78
C PHE A 12 0.50 -10.22 2.42
N GLU A 13 1.60 -10.10 3.18
CA GLU A 13 2.00 -8.82 3.80
C GLU A 13 2.50 -7.79 2.77
N HIS A 14 2.75 -8.23 1.53
CA HIS A 14 3.18 -7.37 0.42
C HIS A 14 2.04 -6.90 -0.50
N LEU A 15 0.78 -7.29 -0.20
CA LEU A 15 -0.38 -6.92 -1.01
C LEU A 15 -1.04 -5.61 -0.58
N GLU A 16 -0.71 -5.07 0.60
CA GLU A 16 -1.26 -3.80 1.04
C GLU A 16 -0.45 -2.65 0.42
N PRO A 17 -1.01 -1.87 -0.52
CA PRO A 17 -0.32 -0.72 -1.07
C PRO A 17 -0.03 0.27 0.07
N ARG A 18 1.18 0.83 0.10
CA ARG A 18 1.63 1.81 1.11
C ARG A 18 2.24 3.02 0.44
N CYS A 19 2.08 4.19 1.08
CA CYS A 19 2.66 5.42 0.58
C CYS A 19 4.20 5.31 0.59
N PRO A 20 4.88 5.56 -0.53
CA PRO A 20 6.34 5.39 -0.60
C PRO A 20 7.11 6.40 0.27
N LYS A 21 6.47 7.50 0.69
CA LYS A 21 7.10 8.55 1.50
C LYS A 21 6.93 8.34 3.00
N CYS A 22 5.69 8.11 3.46
CA CYS A 22 5.40 8.01 4.89
C CYS A 22 5.03 6.59 5.36
N ASN A 23 5.01 5.62 4.44
CA ASN A 23 4.67 4.22 4.70
C ASN A 23 3.26 3.99 5.29
N SER A 24 2.38 5.00 5.23
CA SER A 24 0.97 4.86 5.57
C SER A 24 0.31 3.87 4.62
N LYS A 25 -0.65 3.11 5.13
CA LYS A 25 -1.49 2.24 4.28
C LYS A 25 -2.23 3.11 3.26
N ILE A 26 -2.17 2.74 1.98
CA ILE A 26 -2.97 3.34 0.90
C ILE A 26 -4.33 2.65 0.90
N ASP A 27 -5.35 3.48 1.05
CA ASP A 27 -6.75 3.11 0.98
C ASP A 27 -7.46 4.22 0.22
N TYR A 28 -7.92 3.90 -0.99
CA TYR A 28 -8.44 4.87 -1.95
C TYR A 28 -9.76 5.45 -1.43
N GLY A 29 -9.80 6.76 -1.21
CA GLY A 29 -10.95 7.45 -0.60
C GLY A 29 -10.97 7.49 0.92
N VAL A 30 -9.99 6.87 1.61
CA VAL A 30 -9.86 6.94 3.08
C VAL A 30 -8.57 7.64 3.51
N THR A 31 -7.42 7.17 2.99
CA THR A 31 -6.09 7.73 3.30
C THR A 31 -5.47 8.45 2.11
N THR A 32 -6.19 8.49 1.00
CA THR A 32 -5.83 9.20 -0.21
C THR A 32 -7.05 9.92 -0.76
N GLU A 33 -6.81 11.05 -1.42
CA GLU A 33 -7.83 11.85 -2.09
C GLU A 33 -7.41 12.05 -3.55
N TYR A 34 -8.35 12.00 -4.48
CA TYR A 34 -8.06 12.28 -5.88
C TYR A 34 -7.90 13.79 -6.07
N ASN A 35 -6.81 14.22 -6.71
CA ASN A 35 -6.59 15.60 -7.07
C ASN A 35 -6.83 15.77 -8.57
N ASP A 36 -7.96 16.38 -8.94
CA ASP A 36 -8.35 16.63 -10.32
C ASP A 36 -7.38 17.56 -11.08
N ASP A 37 -6.73 18.51 -10.39
CA ASP A 37 -5.78 19.43 -11.03
C ASP A 37 -4.49 18.73 -11.46
N ALA A 38 -4.09 17.69 -10.73
CA ALA A 38 -2.85 16.95 -10.93
C ALA A 38 -3.06 15.54 -11.51
N ASP A 39 -4.31 15.13 -11.73
CA ASP A 39 -4.72 13.81 -12.26
C ASP A 39 -4.07 12.63 -11.51
N THR A 40 -3.99 12.73 -10.18
CA THR A 40 -3.28 11.77 -9.30
C THR A 40 -3.92 11.68 -7.92
N HIS A 41 -3.72 10.57 -7.23
CA HIS A 41 -4.10 10.43 -5.84
C HIS A 41 -3.03 11.04 -4.92
N VAL A 42 -3.47 11.85 -3.97
CA VAL A 42 -2.61 12.44 -2.94
C VAL A 42 -2.81 11.69 -1.64
N CYS A 43 -1.73 11.23 -1.03
CA CYS A 43 -1.74 10.66 0.31
C CYS A 43 -2.10 11.73 1.35
N LEU A 44 -3.21 11.56 2.03
CA LEU A 44 -3.70 12.49 3.05
C LEU A 44 -2.80 12.54 4.29
N SER A 45 -1.98 11.51 4.52
CA SER A 45 -1.07 11.47 5.67
C SER A 45 0.20 12.31 5.48
N CYS A 46 0.66 12.55 4.25
CA CYS A 46 1.94 13.27 4.02
C CYS A 46 1.97 14.19 2.79
N GLY A 47 0.87 14.30 2.04
CA GLY A 47 0.75 15.10 0.83
C GLY A 47 1.51 14.56 -0.38
N GLN A 48 2.01 13.32 -0.34
CA GLN A 48 2.72 12.72 -1.46
C GLN A 48 1.75 12.32 -2.57
N HIS A 49 2.07 12.66 -3.82
CA HIS A 49 1.35 12.19 -4.99
C HIS A 49 1.74 10.73 -5.27
N LEU A 50 0.74 9.88 -5.52
CA LEU A 50 0.84 8.43 -5.69
C LEU A 50 0.69 8.03 -7.16
#